data_AF-A0A0S4XAQ2-F1
#
_entry.id   AF-A0A0S4XAQ2-F1
#
_cell.length_a   1.000
_cell.length_b   1.000
_cell.length_c   1.000
_cell.angle_alpha   90.00
_cell.angle_beta   90.00
_cell.angle_gamma   90.00
#
_symmetry.space_group_name_H-M   'P 1'
#
loop_
_entity.id
_entity.type
_entity.pdbx_description
1 polymer ?
#
loop_
_entity_poly.entity_id
_entity_poly.type
_entity_poly.pdbx_seq_one_letter_code
_entity_poly.pdbx_strand_id
1 'polypeptide(L)' 'MKIPTPSYKSALARTQPEVTDLEAFKRQGWRDQRILVVNESDDRLDFLERELVRRIGERLYGGGQRHDR' A
#
# COMPACT_ATOMS: atom_id res chain seq x y z
N MET A 1 -8.36 -40.52 12.92
CA MET A 1 -8.42 -39.77 11.63
C MET A 1 -7.85 -38.39 11.85
N LYS A 2 -6.84 -37.97 11.07
CA LYS A 2 -6.35 -36.58 11.08
C LYS A 2 -7.19 -35.78 10.09
N ILE A 3 -8.06 -34.91 10.60
CA ILE A 3 -8.84 -34.00 9.76
C ILE A 3 -7.92 -32.82 9.45
N PRO A 4 -7.59 -32.54 8.18
CA PRO A 4 -6.77 -31.39 7.83
C PRO A 4 -7.53 -30.11 8.16
N THR A 5 -6.95 -29.24 8.99
CA THR A 5 -7.55 -27.95 9.33
C THR A 5 -7.42 -27.03 8.11
N PRO A 6 -8.51 -26.57 7.50
CA PRO A 6 -8.40 -25.69 6.36
C PRO A 6 -8.00 -24.29 6.83
N SER A 7 -6.90 -23.77 6.30
CA SER A 7 -6.39 -22.41 6.59
C SER A 7 -7.20 -21.38 5.80
N TYR A 8 -8.46 -21.16 6.18
CA TYR A 8 -9.25 -20.07 5.63
C TYR A 8 -9.00 -18.80 6.44
N LYS A 9 -8.53 -17.74 5.78
CA LYS A 9 -8.26 -16.43 6.41
C LYS A 9 -9.53 -15.60 6.68
N SER A 10 -10.69 -15.96 6.11
CA SER A 10 -11.96 -15.22 6.26
C SER A 10 -13.20 -16.09 5.95
N ALA A 11 -14.31 -15.88 6.67
CA ALA A 11 -15.59 -16.55 6.43
C ALA A 11 -16.28 -16.12 5.12
N LEU A 12 -16.06 -14.87 4.69
CA LEU A 12 -16.58 -14.30 3.44
C LEU A 12 -15.85 -14.82 2.19
N ALA A 13 -14.62 -15.31 2.35
CA ALA A 13 -13.84 -15.85 1.23
C ALA A 13 -14.51 -17.07 0.57
N ARG A 14 -15.36 -17.81 1.31
CA ARG A 14 -16.12 -18.96 0.79
C ARG A 14 -17.30 -18.57 -0.09
N THR A 15 -17.82 -17.37 0.10
CA THR A 15 -19.01 -16.85 -0.59
C THR A 15 -18.67 -15.82 -1.66
N GLN A 16 -17.40 -15.43 -1.76
CA GLN A 16 -16.95 -14.48 -2.78
C GLN A 16 -16.78 -15.26 -4.11
N PRO A 17 -17.61 -14.98 -5.13
CA PRO A 17 -17.69 -15.82 -6.32
C PRO A 17 -16.42 -15.74 -7.17
N GLU A 18 -15.69 -14.62 -7.12
CA GLU A 18 -14.41 -14.44 -7.80
C GLU A 18 -13.37 -13.81 -6.88
N VAL A 19 -12.12 -14.28 -7.02
CA VAL A 19 -10.96 -13.66 -6.38
C VAL A 19 -10.65 -12.38 -7.14
N THR A 20 -10.97 -11.24 -6.54
CA THR A 20 -10.61 -9.93 -7.10
C THR A 20 -9.09 -9.81 -7.20
N ASP A 21 -8.57 -9.47 -8.38
CA ASP A 21 -7.20 -9.01 -8.53
C ASP A 21 -7.04 -7.65 -7.83
N LEU A 22 -6.61 -7.71 -6.58
CA LEU A 22 -6.42 -6.55 -5.71
C LEU A 22 -5.37 -5.59 -6.26
N GLU A 23 -4.34 -6.09 -6.94
CA GLU A 23 -3.28 -5.25 -7.49
C GLU A 23 -3.78 -4.52 -8.74
N ALA A 24 -4.56 -5.17 -9.59
CA ALA A 24 -5.26 -4.49 -10.69
C ALA A 24 -6.23 -3.42 -10.16
N PHE A 25 -7.02 -3.73 -9.12
CA PHE A 25 -7.94 -2.77 -8.52
C PHE A 25 -7.23 -1.54 -7.94
N LYS A 26 -6.14 -1.75 -7.19
CA LYS A 26 -5.30 -0.65 -6.67
C LYS A 26 -4.71 0.20 -7.79
N ARG A 27 -4.11 -0.42 -8.81
CA ARG A 27 -3.54 0.30 -9.95
C ARG A 27 -4.58 1.15 -10.67
N GLN A 28 -5.78 0.62 -10.86
CA GLN A 28 -6.88 1.35 -11.48
C GLN A 28 -7.30 2.54 -10.61
N GLY A 29 -7.48 2.33 -9.31
CA GLY A 29 -7.78 3.41 -8.36
C GLY A 29 -6.73 4.51 -8.35
N TRP A 30 -5.43 4.14 -8.37
CA TRP A 30 -4.34 5.12 -8.44
C TRP A 30 -4.38 5.94 -9.72
N ARG A 31 -4.58 5.28 -10.87
CA ARG A 31 -4.61 5.95 -12.17
C ARG A 31 -5.79 6.91 -12.29
N ASP A 32 -6.98 6.50 -11.87
CA ASP A 32 -8.20 7.29 -11.98
C ASP A 32 -8.18 8.51 -11.04
N GLN A 33 -7.61 8.36 -9.85
CA GLN A 33 -7.48 9.43 -8.87
C GLN A 33 -6.19 10.25 -9.03
N ARG A 34 -5.39 9.97 -10.07
CA ARG A 34 -4.10 10.64 -10.35
C ARG A 34 -3.13 10.54 -9.16
N ILE A 35 -3.13 9.42 -8.47
CA ILE A 35 -2.20 9.10 -7.40
C ILE A 35 -0.95 8.44 -7.99
N LEU A 36 0.22 8.95 -7.61
CA LEU A 36 1.50 8.34 -7.94
C LEU A 36 2.06 7.64 -6.70
N VAL A 37 2.28 6.33 -6.80
CA VAL A 37 2.94 5.53 -5.76
C VAL A 37 4.40 5.39 -6.14
N VAL A 38 5.27 6.03 -5.36
CA VAL A 38 6.71 6.08 -5.60
C VAL A 38 7.43 5.47 -4.40
N ASN A 39 8.39 4.59 -4.66
CA ASN A 39 9.35 4.16 -3.65
C ASN A 39 10.45 5.23 -3.56
N GLU A 40 10.74 5.76 -2.37
CA GLU A 40 11.83 6.73 -2.17
C GLU A 40 13.21 6.21 -2.64
N SER A 41 13.36 4.89 -2.66
CA SER A 41 14.58 4.19 -3.05
C SER A 41 14.58 3.77 -4.53
N ASP A 42 13.64 4.21 -5.36
CA ASP A 42 13.60 3.85 -6.79
C ASP A 42 14.82 4.35 -7.59
N ASP A 43 15.53 3.43 -8.26
CA ASP A 43 16.76 3.66 -9.03
C ASP A 43 16.63 4.60 -10.23
N ARG A 44 15.40 4.87 -10.66
CA ARG A 44 15.13 5.82 -11.74
C ARG A 44 15.11 7.27 -11.25
N LEU A 45 15.02 7.49 -9.93
CA LEU A 45 15.03 8.81 -9.34
C LEU A 45 16.46 9.28 -9.11
N ASP A 46 16.75 10.53 -9.49
CA ASP A 46 18.00 11.17 -9.12
C ASP A 46 18.02 11.54 -7.62
N PHE A 47 19.18 12.00 -7.14
CA PHE A 47 19.35 12.36 -5.74
C PHE A 47 18.34 13.41 -5.25
N LEU A 48 18.06 14.42 -6.08
CA LEU A 48 17.15 15.52 -5.73
C LEU A 48 15.70 15.03 -5.68
N GLU A 49 15.29 14.21 -6.64
CA GLU A 49 13.96 13.63 -6.71
C GLU A 49 13.68 12.73 -5.50
N ARG A 50 14.64 11.89 -5.10
CA ARG A 50 14.53 11.05 -3.90
C ARG A 50 14.38 11.89 -2.64
N GLU A 51 15.19 12.93 -2.50
CA GLU A 51 15.13 13.84 -1.35
C GLU A 51 13.79 14.59 -1.30
N LEU A 52 13.25 15.00 -2.45
CA LEU A 52 11.94 15.62 -2.54
C LEU A 52 10.83 14.67 -2.09
N VAL A 53 10.81 13.44 -2.60
CA VAL A 53 9.85 12.40 -2.21
C VAL A 53 9.93 12.14 -0.70
N ARG A 54 11.14 11.96 -0.16
CA ARG A 54 11.38 11.74 1.27
C ARG A 54 10.84 12.89 2.12
N ARG A 55 11.20 14.13 1.81
CA ARG A 55 10.75 15.32 2.57
C ARG A 55 9.24 15.51 2.52
N ILE A 56 8.62 15.29 1.36
CA ILE A 56 7.16 15.37 1.23
C ILE A 56 6.52 14.27 2.09
N GLY A 57 7.04 13.04 2.01
CA GLY A 57 6.59 11.91 2.82
C GLY A 57 6.70 12.19 4.32
N GLU A 58 7.87 12.64 4.79
CA GLU A 58 8.11 13.02 6.18
C GLU A 58 7.20 14.15 6.65
N ARG A 59 6.96 15.17 5.82
CA ARG A 59 6.06 16.28 6.16
C ARG A 59 4.61 15.85 6.26
N LEU A 60 4.16 14.96 5.38
CA LEU A 60 2.75 14.53 5.31
C LEU A 60 2.43 13.40 6.29
N TYR A 61 3.38 12.50 6.54
CA TYR A 61 3.17 11.26 7.29
C TYR A 61 4.11 11.07 8.48
N GLY A 62 5.19 11.86 8.59
CA GLY A 62 6.17 11.79 9.67
C GLY A 62 5.75 12.50 10.97
N GLY A 63 4.44 12.72 11.17
CA GLY A 63 3.87 13.36 12.35
C GLY A 63 4.10 12.55 13.63
N GLY A 64 5.27 12.74 14.24
CA GLY A 64 5.69 12.02 15.44
C GLY A 64 6.80 12.70 16.25
N GLN A 65 6.93 14.02 16.18
CA GLN A 65 7.65 14.81 17.18
C GLN A 65 6.65 15.72 17.89
N ARG A 66 5.95 15.15 18.88
CA ARG A 66 5.51 15.79 20.13
C ARG A 66 5.00 17.23 20.01
N HIS A 67 3.71 17.38 19.75
CA HIS A 67 2.94 18.51 20.26
C HIS A 67 1.89 17.97 21.24
N ASP A 68 2.40 17.52 22.38
CA ASP A 68 1.64 17.41 23.62
C ASP A 68 2.22 18.46 24.56
N ARG A 69 1.55 19.60 24.64
CA ARG A 69 1.72 20.63 25.67
C ARG A 69 0.47 21.47 25.78
#